data_AF-A0A368TC98-F1
#
_entry.id   AF-A0A368TC98-F1
#
_cell.length_a   1.000
_cell.length_b   1.000
_cell.length_c   1.000
_cell.angle_alpha   90.00
_cell.angle_beta   90.00
_cell.angle_gamma   90.00
#
_symmetry.space_group_name_H-M   'P 1'
#
loop_
_entity.id
_entity.type
_entity.pdbx_description
1 polymer ?
#
loop_
_entity_poly.entity_id
_entity_poly.type
_entity_poly.pdbx_seq_one_letter_code
_entity_poly.pdbx_strand_id
1 'polypeptide(L)'
;MRKKTRTVRSRRKQDSEGGFVAKVIKIVTIVGAIAAILALGYMAYQDYGERESLKSQIDSSLRKADSLQKAGSFEEAIKEYGGILKIVSSKKFSDEYARTQNNLGCAYTILAEVRDKETNLEKAIKAYQEALKIRTIERYPLDYAMTQNNLGLAYMGLAKVRDKETNLEKAIYTFQEALKISTIESYPIDYAKTQNNLGLAYGDLAEVRDKETNLEKAIKAYQEALNTRTVERYPIDYAKTQNNLGLAYGDLAEVRDKETNLEKAIKAYQEALKIHTEEKYQIQYQIVKSNLEEAQSQLQ
;
A
#
# COMPACT_ATOMS: atom_id res chain seq x y z
N MET A 1 55.37 -83.31 20.92
CA MET A 1 55.23 -81.87 20.59
C MET A 1 54.23 -81.69 19.44
N ARG A 2 52.95 -81.32 19.67
CA ARG A 2 52.00 -80.90 18.60
C ARG A 2 50.70 -80.34 19.23
N LYS A 3 50.74 -79.14 19.83
CA LYS A 3 49.55 -78.48 20.41
C LYS A 3 49.48 -76.94 20.25
N LYS A 4 50.22 -76.33 19.31
CA LYS A 4 50.20 -74.86 19.12
C LYS A 4 49.53 -74.35 17.82
N THR A 5 49.08 -75.21 16.91
CA THR A 5 48.55 -74.77 15.60
C THR A 5 47.02 -74.56 15.55
N ARG A 6 46.26 -74.95 16.58
CA ARG A 6 44.78 -74.84 16.57
C ARG A 6 44.23 -73.49 17.08
N THR A 7 44.97 -72.78 17.92
CA THR A 7 44.50 -71.56 18.61
C THR A 7 44.61 -70.28 17.76
N VAL A 8 45.54 -70.24 16.79
CA VAL A 8 45.70 -69.07 15.90
C VAL A 8 44.62 -69.04 14.82
N ARG A 9 44.11 -70.20 14.41
CA ARG A 9 43.08 -70.33 13.36
C ARG A 9 41.67 -69.97 13.86
N SER A 10 41.39 -70.15 15.17
CA SER A 10 40.11 -69.75 15.77
C SER A 10 40.04 -68.24 16.02
N ARG A 11 41.12 -67.60 16.48
CA ARG A 11 41.18 -66.13 16.63
C ARG A 11 41.02 -65.38 15.30
N ARG A 12 41.68 -65.82 14.23
CA ARG A 12 41.51 -65.22 12.89
C ARG A 12 40.08 -65.33 12.34
N LYS A 13 39.36 -66.41 12.64
CA LYS A 13 37.94 -66.54 12.26
C LYS A 13 37.05 -65.58 13.05
N GLN A 14 37.29 -65.46 14.36
CA GLN A 14 36.52 -64.60 15.25
C GLN A 14 36.73 -63.09 14.93
N ASP A 15 37.95 -62.68 14.60
CA ASP A 15 38.25 -61.31 14.14
C ASP A 15 37.63 -61.02 12.75
N SER A 16 37.55 -62.03 11.87
CA SER A 16 36.92 -61.90 10.55
C SER A 16 35.40 -61.80 10.61
N GLU A 17 34.76 -62.53 11.54
CA GLU A 17 33.32 -62.47 11.78
C GLU A 17 32.92 -61.13 12.43
N GLY A 18 33.69 -60.65 13.42
CA GLY A 18 33.46 -59.32 14.03
C GLY A 18 33.61 -58.17 13.02
N GLY A 19 34.61 -58.25 12.13
CA GLY A 19 34.80 -57.28 11.04
C GLY A 19 33.70 -57.33 9.97
N PHE A 20 33.15 -58.50 9.69
CA PHE A 20 32.03 -58.67 8.77
C PHE A 20 30.73 -58.10 9.36
N VAL A 21 30.41 -58.43 10.62
CA VAL A 21 29.24 -57.89 11.32
C VAL A 21 29.30 -56.36 11.41
N ALA A 22 30.47 -55.78 11.73
CA ALA A 22 30.63 -54.33 11.75
C ALA A 22 30.42 -53.67 10.38
N LYS A 23 30.84 -54.33 9.28
CA LYS A 23 30.57 -53.87 7.91
C LYS A 23 29.08 -53.95 7.56
N VAL A 24 28.40 -55.02 7.94
CA VAL A 24 26.96 -55.21 7.71
C VAL A 24 26.16 -54.15 8.48
N ILE A 25 26.48 -53.90 9.74
CA ILE A 25 25.83 -52.84 10.54
C ILE A 25 26.02 -51.47 9.86
N LYS A 26 27.24 -51.14 9.43
CA LYS A 26 27.51 -49.88 8.69
C LYS A 26 26.66 -49.77 7.42
N ILE A 27 26.57 -50.83 6.62
CA ILE A 27 25.77 -50.85 5.39
C ILE A 27 24.28 -50.63 5.71
N VAL A 28 23.74 -51.35 6.70
CA VAL A 28 22.33 -51.21 7.11
C VAL A 28 22.04 -49.80 7.60
N THR A 29 22.93 -49.19 8.39
CA THR A 29 22.76 -47.79 8.83
C THR A 29 22.78 -46.80 7.67
N ILE A 30 23.66 -47.00 6.67
CA ILE A 30 23.74 -46.14 5.49
C ILE A 30 22.46 -46.27 4.64
N VAL A 31 21.99 -47.49 4.40
CA VAL A 31 20.77 -47.76 3.64
C VAL A 31 19.54 -47.16 4.35
N GLY A 32 19.46 -47.31 5.67
CA GLY A 32 18.40 -46.69 6.48
C GLY A 32 18.41 -45.15 6.39
N ALA A 33 19.59 -44.54 6.44
CA ALA A 33 19.74 -43.08 6.29
C ALA A 33 19.32 -42.59 4.89
N ILE A 34 19.70 -43.32 3.83
CA ILE A 34 19.29 -43.00 2.45
C ILE A 34 17.77 -43.10 2.29
N ALA A 35 17.15 -44.16 2.81
CA ALA A 35 15.70 -44.32 2.77
C ALA A 35 14.96 -43.18 3.49
N ALA A 36 15.47 -42.74 4.64
CA ALA A 36 14.91 -41.60 5.38
C ALA A 36 15.02 -40.28 4.58
N ILE A 37 16.16 -40.02 3.93
CA ILE A 37 16.34 -38.84 3.08
C ILE A 37 15.39 -38.86 1.88
N LEU A 38 15.24 -40.01 1.21
CA LEU A 38 14.31 -40.15 0.08
C LEU A 38 12.85 -39.96 0.51
N ALA A 39 12.46 -40.49 1.68
CA ALA A 39 11.12 -40.30 2.23
C ALA A 39 10.85 -38.82 2.57
N LEU A 40 11.82 -38.13 3.20
CA LEU A 40 11.73 -36.69 3.46
C LEU A 40 11.66 -35.88 2.16
N GLY A 41 12.47 -36.25 1.15
CA GLY A 41 12.44 -35.63 -0.18
C GLY A 41 11.10 -35.81 -0.89
N TYR A 42 10.50 -37.00 -0.80
CA TYR A 42 9.17 -37.28 -1.37
C TYR A 42 8.06 -36.51 -0.66
N MET A 43 8.07 -36.45 0.68
CA MET A 43 7.10 -35.64 1.44
C MET A 43 7.23 -34.15 1.11
N ALA A 44 8.45 -33.64 1.00
CA ALA A 44 8.70 -32.26 0.59
C ALA A 44 8.23 -31.98 -0.85
N TYR A 45 8.37 -32.95 -1.77
CA TYR A 45 7.89 -32.83 -3.14
C TYR A 45 6.35 -32.78 -3.22
N GLN A 46 5.65 -33.61 -2.44
CA GLN A 46 4.18 -33.57 -2.38
C GLN A 46 3.66 -32.26 -1.75
N ASP A 47 4.24 -31.83 -0.62
CA ASP A 47 3.89 -30.55 0.02
C ASP A 47 4.15 -29.36 -0.92
N TYR A 48 5.24 -29.40 -1.69
CA TYR A 48 5.52 -28.41 -2.71
C TYR A 48 4.42 -28.37 -3.80
N GLY A 49 4.01 -29.52 -4.32
CA GLY A 49 2.96 -29.61 -5.35
C GLY A 49 1.59 -29.12 -4.86
N GLU A 50 1.20 -29.47 -3.62
CA GLU A 50 -0.03 -28.99 -3.00
C GLU A 50 0.01 -27.47 -2.78
N ARG A 51 1.16 -26.93 -2.36
CA ARG A 51 1.37 -25.50 -2.16
C ARG A 51 1.25 -24.71 -3.45
N GLU A 52 1.80 -25.20 -4.56
CA GLU A 52 1.66 -24.56 -5.88
C GLU A 52 0.22 -24.58 -6.37
N SER A 53 -0.48 -25.72 -6.24
CA SER A 53 -1.90 -25.83 -6.59
C SER A 53 -2.75 -24.85 -5.79
N LEU A 54 -2.53 -24.76 -4.47
CA LEU A 54 -3.24 -23.82 -3.61
C LEU A 54 -2.93 -22.36 -3.97
N LYS A 55 -1.67 -22.05 -4.27
CA LYS A 55 -1.28 -20.71 -4.73
C LYS A 55 -2.00 -20.32 -6.02
N SER A 56 -2.07 -21.23 -7.00
CA SER A 56 -2.80 -20.99 -8.25
C SER A 56 -4.29 -20.70 -8.01
N GLN A 57 -4.92 -21.41 -7.07
CA GLN A 57 -6.31 -21.15 -6.66
C GLN A 57 -6.46 -19.78 -5.99
N ILE A 58 -5.56 -19.42 -5.07
CA ILE A 58 -5.53 -18.09 -4.43
C ILE A 58 -5.41 -16.99 -5.49
N ASP A 59 -4.48 -17.12 -6.43
CA ASP A 59 -4.28 -16.15 -7.50
C ASP A 59 -5.51 -16.01 -8.41
N SER A 60 -6.22 -17.12 -8.67
CA SER A 60 -7.48 -17.11 -9.40
C SER A 60 -8.59 -16.35 -8.65
N SER A 61 -8.75 -16.64 -7.35
CA SER A 61 -9.71 -15.94 -6.49
C SER A 61 -9.37 -14.45 -6.36
N LEU A 62 -8.08 -14.08 -6.26
CA LEU A 62 -7.64 -12.69 -6.26
C LEU A 62 -8.01 -11.98 -7.57
N ARG A 63 -7.76 -12.60 -8.72
CA ARG A 63 -8.17 -12.03 -10.02
C ARG A 63 -9.68 -11.82 -10.10
N LYS A 64 -10.47 -12.77 -9.58
CA LYS A 64 -11.93 -12.62 -9.50
C LYS A 64 -12.33 -11.43 -8.62
N ALA A 65 -11.80 -11.34 -7.41
CA ALA A 65 -12.09 -10.25 -6.49
C ALA A 65 -11.68 -8.87 -7.07
N ASP A 66 -10.50 -8.79 -7.68
CA ASP A 66 -10.01 -7.59 -8.36
C ASP A 66 -10.94 -7.20 -9.53
N SER A 67 -11.48 -8.17 -10.26
CA SER A 67 -12.43 -7.92 -11.36
C SER A 67 -13.78 -7.40 -10.88
N LEU A 68 -14.32 -7.95 -9.77
CA LEU A 68 -15.55 -7.48 -9.14
C LEU A 68 -15.40 -6.04 -8.65
N GLN A 69 -14.27 -5.73 -8.02
CA GLN A 69 -13.96 -4.39 -7.56
C GLN A 69 -13.87 -3.39 -8.73
N LYS A 70 -13.22 -3.76 -9.84
CA LYS A 70 -13.18 -2.93 -11.05
C LYS A 70 -14.56 -2.72 -11.67
N ALA A 71 -15.46 -3.70 -11.55
CA ALA A 71 -16.84 -3.61 -12.02
C ALA A 71 -17.76 -2.81 -11.08
N GLY A 72 -17.28 -2.39 -9.91
CA GLY A 72 -18.07 -1.67 -8.91
C GLY A 72 -18.85 -2.57 -7.95
N SER A 73 -18.71 -3.89 -8.06
CA SER A 73 -19.36 -4.88 -7.16
C SER A 73 -18.56 -5.02 -5.85
N PHE A 74 -18.45 -3.93 -5.09
CA PHE A 74 -17.55 -3.83 -3.93
C PHE A 74 -17.88 -4.82 -2.82
N GLU A 75 -19.16 -5.06 -2.52
CA GLU A 75 -19.58 -6.03 -1.50
C GLU A 75 -19.20 -7.47 -1.86
N GLU A 76 -19.36 -7.84 -3.12
CA GLU A 76 -18.97 -9.16 -3.61
C GLU A 76 -17.44 -9.30 -3.59
N ALA A 77 -16.71 -8.26 -4.00
CA ALA A 77 -15.25 -8.24 -3.89
C ALA A 77 -14.79 -8.40 -2.43
N ILE A 78 -15.39 -7.66 -1.49
CA ILE A 78 -15.11 -7.77 -0.05
C ILE A 78 -15.35 -9.21 0.44
N LYS A 79 -16.44 -9.85 0.01
CA LYS A 79 -16.74 -11.24 0.38
C LYS A 79 -15.68 -12.20 -0.16
N GLU A 80 -15.25 -12.05 -1.41
CA GLU A 80 -14.20 -12.86 -2.01
C GLU A 80 -12.84 -12.67 -1.30
N TYR A 81 -12.44 -11.43 -1.03
CA TYR A 81 -11.23 -11.15 -0.23
C TYR A 81 -11.31 -11.78 1.16
N GLY A 82 -12.47 -11.70 1.83
CA GLY A 82 -12.69 -12.37 3.12
C GLY A 82 -12.57 -13.89 3.04
N GLY A 83 -12.96 -14.50 1.91
CA GLY A 83 -12.74 -15.92 1.64
C GLY A 83 -11.26 -16.26 1.50
N ILE A 84 -10.51 -15.45 0.75
CA ILE A 84 -9.05 -15.61 0.54
C ILE A 84 -8.30 -15.50 1.88
N LEU A 85 -8.66 -14.54 2.74
CA LEU A 85 -8.05 -14.34 4.07
C LEU A 85 -8.27 -15.49 5.06
N LYS A 86 -9.15 -16.46 4.76
CA LYS A 86 -9.24 -17.71 5.55
C LYS A 86 -8.12 -18.69 5.21
N ILE A 87 -7.48 -18.54 4.06
CA ILE A 87 -6.47 -19.45 3.50
C ILE A 87 -5.07 -18.85 3.64
N VAL A 88 -4.95 -17.53 3.45
CA VAL A 88 -3.69 -16.78 3.52
C VAL A 88 -3.53 -16.05 4.86
N SER A 89 -2.28 -15.86 5.30
CA SER A 89 -1.94 -15.16 6.54
C SER A 89 -0.57 -14.49 6.42
N SER A 90 -0.18 -13.71 7.43
CA SER A 90 1.16 -13.11 7.49
C SER A 90 2.32 -14.12 7.44
N LYS A 91 2.07 -15.40 7.81
CA LYS A 91 3.06 -16.49 7.79
C LYS A 91 2.94 -17.41 6.58
N LYS A 92 1.75 -17.50 5.97
CA LYS A 92 1.42 -18.43 4.88
C LYS A 92 0.87 -17.64 3.70
N PHE A 93 1.61 -17.63 2.59
CA PHE A 93 1.30 -16.77 1.43
C PHE A 93 1.28 -15.29 1.85
N SER A 94 2.39 -14.82 2.44
CA SER A 94 2.50 -13.48 3.02
C SER A 94 2.22 -12.38 2.01
N ASP A 95 2.64 -12.60 0.77
CA ASP A 95 2.58 -11.60 -0.30
C ASP A 95 1.14 -11.47 -0.79
N GLU A 96 0.48 -12.61 -0.98
CA GLU A 96 -0.93 -12.70 -1.30
C GLU A 96 -1.79 -12.16 -0.14
N TYR A 97 -1.42 -12.42 1.11
CA TYR A 97 -2.06 -11.82 2.29
C TYR A 97 -1.97 -10.29 2.26
N ALA A 98 -0.79 -9.72 2.05
CA ALA A 98 -0.59 -8.28 2.01
C ALA A 98 -1.35 -7.62 0.86
N ARG A 99 -1.34 -8.24 -0.33
CA ARG A 99 -2.12 -7.78 -1.48
C ARG A 99 -3.63 -7.83 -1.21
N THR A 100 -4.11 -8.94 -0.64
CA THR A 100 -5.52 -9.11 -0.27
C THR A 100 -5.96 -8.02 0.70
N GLN A 101 -5.17 -7.78 1.75
CA GLN A 101 -5.46 -6.76 2.76
C GLN A 101 -5.48 -5.35 2.17
N ASN A 102 -4.51 -4.99 1.33
CA ASN A 102 -4.51 -3.68 0.67
C ASN A 102 -5.75 -3.49 -0.23
N ASN A 103 -6.10 -4.50 -1.04
CA ASN A 103 -7.24 -4.38 -1.94
C ASN A 103 -8.58 -4.38 -1.19
N LEU A 104 -8.68 -5.16 -0.11
CA LEU A 104 -9.80 -5.10 0.82
C LEU A 104 -9.95 -3.71 1.44
N GLY A 105 -8.83 -3.09 1.83
CA GLY A 105 -8.81 -1.71 2.31
C GLY A 105 -9.38 -0.73 1.27
N CYS A 106 -8.96 -0.86 0.01
CA CYS A 106 -9.49 -0.04 -1.08
C CYS A 106 -10.99 -0.22 -1.29
N ALA A 107 -11.49 -1.46 -1.24
CA ALA A 107 -12.91 -1.73 -1.39
C ALA A 107 -13.74 -1.11 -0.25
N TYR A 108 -13.25 -1.19 1.00
CA TYR A 108 -13.91 -0.54 2.13
C TYR A 108 -13.87 1.00 2.05
N THR A 109 -12.76 1.60 1.62
CA THR A 109 -12.68 3.06 1.43
C THR A 109 -13.71 3.53 0.40
N ILE A 110 -13.90 2.80 -0.70
CA ILE A 110 -14.93 3.14 -1.69
C ILE A 110 -16.34 2.96 -1.10
N LEU A 111 -16.59 1.87 -0.38
CA LEU A 111 -17.88 1.62 0.23
C LEU A 111 -18.24 2.70 1.27
N ALA A 112 -17.25 3.26 1.97
CA ALA A 112 -17.43 4.35 2.92
C ALA A 112 -17.94 5.65 2.30
N GLU A 113 -17.72 5.88 1.00
CA GLU A 113 -18.29 7.02 0.28
C GLU A 113 -19.76 6.80 -0.08
N VAL A 114 -20.27 5.57 0.05
CA VAL A 114 -21.66 5.21 -0.25
C VAL A 114 -22.49 5.03 1.02
N ARG A 115 -21.94 4.33 2.04
CA ARG A 115 -22.65 4.04 3.29
C ARG A 115 -21.70 3.68 4.44
N ASP A 116 -22.24 3.72 5.66
CA ASP A 116 -21.57 3.29 6.89
C ASP A 116 -20.13 3.83 7.00
N LYS A 117 -19.97 5.13 6.67
CA LYS A 117 -18.67 5.78 6.41
C LYS A 117 -17.63 5.48 7.48
N GLU A 118 -17.97 5.70 8.74
CA GLU A 118 -17.07 5.46 9.87
C GLU A 118 -16.61 3.99 9.95
N THR A 119 -17.57 3.06 10.01
CA THR A 119 -17.29 1.63 10.14
C THR A 119 -16.47 1.09 8.98
N ASN A 120 -16.75 1.54 7.76
CA ASN A 120 -16.00 1.11 6.58
C ASN A 120 -14.59 1.71 6.56
N LEU A 121 -14.40 2.97 6.96
CA LEU A 121 -13.07 3.56 7.09
C LEU A 121 -12.23 2.87 8.17
N GLU A 122 -12.80 2.50 9.31
CA GLU A 122 -12.11 1.73 10.35
C GLU A 122 -11.63 0.36 9.82
N LYS A 123 -12.48 -0.34 9.06
CA LYS A 123 -12.10 -1.60 8.40
C LYS A 123 -11.00 -1.39 7.36
N ALA A 124 -11.07 -0.30 6.58
CA ALA A 124 -10.06 0.03 5.58
C ALA A 124 -8.69 0.28 6.23
N ILE A 125 -8.67 1.14 7.27
CA ILE A 125 -7.47 1.46 8.05
C ILE A 125 -6.83 0.18 8.61
N LYS A 126 -7.63 -0.70 9.23
CA LYS A 126 -7.14 -1.97 9.76
C LYS A 126 -6.53 -2.85 8.66
N ALA A 127 -7.18 -2.97 7.51
CA ALA A 127 -6.69 -3.77 6.41
C ALA A 127 -5.36 -3.22 5.85
N TYR A 128 -5.24 -1.91 5.63
CA TYR A 128 -3.97 -1.29 5.21
C TYR A 128 -2.85 -1.49 6.24
N GLN A 129 -3.14 -1.37 7.53
CA GLN A 129 -2.17 -1.64 8.59
C GLN A 129 -1.69 -3.10 8.58
N GLU A 130 -2.57 -4.07 8.35
CA GLU A 130 -2.16 -5.48 8.19
C GLU A 130 -1.28 -5.69 6.95
N ALA A 131 -1.57 -5.01 5.84
CA ALA A 131 -0.73 -5.05 4.64
C ALA A 131 0.67 -4.48 4.90
N LEU A 132 0.77 -3.37 5.65
CA LEU A 132 2.04 -2.71 6.00
C LEU A 132 2.93 -3.54 6.95
N LYS A 133 2.40 -4.57 7.62
CA LYS A 133 3.24 -5.54 8.37
C LYS A 133 4.14 -6.38 7.47
N ILE A 134 3.76 -6.54 6.19
CA ILE A 134 4.50 -7.33 5.19
C ILE A 134 5.16 -6.42 4.16
N ARG A 135 4.44 -5.40 3.70
CA ARG A 135 4.95 -4.37 2.78
C ARG A 135 5.81 -3.41 3.58
N THR A 136 7.11 -3.64 3.63
CA THR A 136 8.08 -2.72 4.22
C THR A 136 8.88 -2.01 3.12
N ILE A 137 9.59 -0.95 3.48
CA ILE A 137 10.47 -0.22 2.54
C ILE A 137 11.49 -1.17 1.91
N GLU A 138 12.07 -2.08 2.70
CA GLU A 138 13.16 -2.95 2.28
C GLU A 138 12.70 -4.06 1.32
N ARG A 139 11.48 -4.57 1.51
CA ARG A 139 10.99 -5.73 0.76
C ARG A 139 10.07 -5.35 -0.39
N TYR A 140 9.22 -4.34 -0.21
CA TYR A 140 8.24 -3.90 -1.20
C TYR A 140 8.08 -2.37 -1.17
N PRO A 141 9.11 -1.60 -1.56
CA PRO A 141 9.13 -0.14 -1.40
C PRO A 141 7.93 0.53 -2.07
N LEU A 142 7.61 0.13 -3.30
CA LEU A 142 6.49 0.69 -4.05
C LEU A 142 5.13 0.37 -3.43
N ASP A 143 4.89 -0.90 -3.10
CA ASP A 143 3.64 -1.29 -2.46
C ASP A 143 3.50 -0.66 -1.07
N TYR A 144 4.60 -0.48 -0.33
CA TYR A 144 4.61 0.27 0.93
C TYR A 144 4.11 1.69 0.72
N ALA A 145 4.71 2.43 -0.22
CA ALA A 145 4.34 3.81 -0.51
C ALA A 145 2.87 3.95 -0.95
N MET A 146 2.41 3.08 -1.85
CA MET A 146 1.01 3.06 -2.28
C MET A 146 0.04 2.76 -1.12
N THR A 147 0.39 1.79 -0.27
CA THR A 147 -0.44 1.42 0.89
C THR A 147 -0.48 2.55 1.90
N GLN A 148 0.65 3.22 2.15
CA GLN A 148 0.72 4.40 3.02
C GLN A 148 -0.13 5.56 2.49
N ASN A 149 -0.05 5.87 1.19
CA ASN A 149 -0.90 6.91 0.59
C ASN A 149 -2.40 6.57 0.73
N ASN A 150 -2.79 5.30 0.52
CA ASN A 150 -4.19 4.89 0.69
C ASN A 150 -4.65 4.96 2.15
N LEU A 151 -3.77 4.58 3.09
CA LEU A 151 -4.04 4.72 4.52
C LEU A 151 -4.25 6.18 4.92
N GLY A 152 -3.46 7.10 4.35
CA GLY A 152 -3.62 8.54 4.59
C GLY A 152 -4.97 9.08 4.12
N LEU A 153 -5.42 8.66 2.93
CA LEU A 153 -6.76 9.01 2.44
C LEU A 153 -7.87 8.45 3.34
N ALA A 154 -7.73 7.24 3.86
CA ALA A 154 -8.70 6.67 4.80
C ALA A 154 -8.74 7.46 6.12
N TYR A 155 -7.60 7.89 6.64
CA TYR A 155 -7.56 8.77 7.81
C TYR A 155 -8.19 10.14 7.54
N MET A 156 -7.93 10.77 6.39
CA MET A 156 -8.63 12.00 5.98
C MET A 156 -10.14 11.79 5.91
N GLY A 157 -10.59 10.66 5.36
CA GLY A 157 -12.00 10.28 5.36
C GLY A 157 -12.59 10.21 6.76
N LEU A 158 -11.83 9.67 7.73
CA LEU A 158 -12.27 9.53 9.12
C LEU A 158 -12.24 10.86 9.87
N ALA A 159 -11.30 11.75 9.53
CA ALA A 159 -11.22 13.10 10.08
C ALA A 159 -12.47 13.94 9.81
N LYS A 160 -13.18 13.67 8.70
CA LYS A 160 -14.48 14.27 8.37
C LYS A 160 -15.64 13.75 9.21
N VAL A 161 -15.41 12.67 9.98
CA VAL A 161 -16.42 12.02 10.82
C VAL A 161 -16.14 12.27 12.30
N ARG A 162 -14.89 12.08 12.75
CA ARG A 162 -14.49 12.27 14.15
C ARG A 162 -13.00 12.54 14.29
N ASP A 163 -12.60 13.02 15.47
CA ASP A 163 -11.20 13.23 15.88
C ASP A 163 -10.37 13.92 14.78
N LYS A 164 -10.92 15.00 14.21
CA LYS A 164 -10.42 15.65 12.98
C LYS A 164 -8.91 15.88 13.04
N GLU A 165 -8.43 16.53 14.09
CA GLU A 165 -7.00 16.83 14.29
C GLU A 165 -6.14 15.56 14.29
N THR A 166 -6.44 14.61 15.17
CA THR A 166 -5.64 13.38 15.32
C THR A 166 -5.63 12.53 14.04
N ASN A 167 -6.74 12.47 13.32
CA ASN A 167 -6.79 11.72 12.06
C ASN A 167 -6.04 12.46 10.94
N LEU A 168 -6.07 13.79 10.89
CA LEU A 168 -5.26 14.57 9.94
C LEU A 168 -3.76 14.42 10.22
N GLU A 169 -3.33 14.42 11.48
CA GLU A 169 -1.92 14.16 11.85
C GLU A 169 -1.46 12.77 11.38
N LYS A 170 -2.29 11.74 11.56
CA LYS A 170 -2.02 10.40 11.04
C LYS A 170 -1.96 10.37 9.51
N ALA A 171 -2.86 11.08 8.83
CA ALA A 171 -2.85 11.16 7.37
C ALA A 171 -1.55 11.80 6.87
N ILE A 172 -1.16 12.95 7.43
CA ILE A 172 0.09 13.65 7.12
C ILE A 172 1.29 12.73 7.31
N TYR A 173 1.38 12.04 8.45
CA TYR A 173 2.45 11.08 8.71
C TYR A 173 2.53 10.01 7.63
N THR A 174 1.41 9.38 7.27
CA THR A 174 1.40 8.31 6.26
C THR A 174 1.75 8.82 4.85
N PHE A 175 1.33 10.02 4.46
CA PHE A 175 1.77 10.62 3.20
C PHE A 175 3.27 10.91 3.20
N GLN A 176 3.83 11.40 4.31
CA GLN A 176 5.27 11.59 4.45
C GLN A 176 6.05 10.27 4.35
N GLU A 177 5.53 9.18 4.93
CA GLU A 177 6.11 7.85 4.75
C GLU A 177 6.11 7.39 3.29
N ALA A 178 5.03 7.66 2.54
CA ALA A 178 4.98 7.36 1.11
C ALA A 178 6.01 8.18 0.30
N LEU A 179 6.20 9.46 0.64
CA LEU A 179 7.16 10.36 -0.02
C LEU A 179 8.63 9.99 0.21
N LYS A 180 8.95 9.14 1.20
CA LYS A 180 10.31 8.57 1.34
C LYS A 180 10.70 7.68 0.16
N ILE A 181 9.73 7.11 -0.55
CA ILE A 181 9.93 6.21 -1.68
C ILE A 181 9.51 6.86 -2.99
N SER A 182 8.31 7.44 -3.01
CA SER A 182 7.80 8.15 -4.18
C SER A 182 8.50 9.50 -4.26
N THR A 183 9.58 9.59 -5.03
CA THR A 183 10.28 10.86 -5.33
C THR A 183 9.95 11.35 -6.74
N ILE A 184 10.25 12.61 -7.03
CA ILE A 184 10.05 13.19 -8.37
C ILE A 184 10.90 12.48 -9.44
N GLU A 185 12.07 11.95 -9.08
CA GLU A 185 12.97 11.24 -10.00
C GLU A 185 12.52 9.81 -10.28
N SER A 186 12.05 9.08 -9.26
CA SER A 186 11.77 7.65 -9.38
C SER A 186 10.32 7.36 -9.77
N TYR A 187 9.38 8.06 -9.13
CA TYR A 187 7.94 7.82 -9.27
C TYR A 187 7.18 9.15 -9.34
N PRO A 188 7.44 9.99 -10.37
CA PRO A 188 6.96 11.38 -10.43
C PRO A 188 5.45 11.51 -10.26
N ILE A 189 4.67 10.61 -10.86
CA ILE A 189 3.21 10.66 -10.79
C ILE A 189 2.68 10.32 -9.39
N ASP A 190 3.28 9.33 -8.72
CA ASP A 190 2.89 8.94 -7.36
C ASP A 190 3.37 9.97 -6.34
N TYR A 191 4.55 10.57 -6.57
CA TYR A 191 5.03 11.74 -5.83
C TYR A 191 4.02 12.88 -5.91
N ALA A 192 3.61 13.28 -7.12
CA ALA A 192 2.68 14.38 -7.29
C ALA A 192 1.28 14.11 -6.73
N LYS A 193 0.79 12.86 -6.82
CA LYS A 193 -0.46 12.44 -6.16
C LYS A 193 -0.35 12.57 -4.65
N THR A 194 0.72 12.04 -4.07
CA THR A 194 0.94 12.06 -2.63
C THR A 194 1.14 13.49 -2.11
N GLN A 195 1.88 14.32 -2.83
CA GLN A 195 2.05 15.75 -2.51
C GLN A 195 0.73 16.52 -2.54
N ASN A 196 -0.12 16.29 -3.55
CA ASN A 196 -1.45 16.90 -3.57
C ASN A 196 -2.32 16.46 -2.37
N ASN A 197 -2.27 15.17 -1.99
CA ASN A 197 -3.02 14.68 -0.83
C ASN A 197 -2.48 15.23 0.48
N LEU A 198 -1.15 15.36 0.60
CA LEU A 198 -0.49 16.00 1.72
C LEU A 198 -0.91 17.48 1.82
N GLY A 199 -1.02 18.18 0.69
CA GLY A 199 -1.52 19.54 0.63
C GLY A 199 -2.95 19.67 1.15
N LEU A 200 -3.83 18.75 0.75
CA LEU A 200 -5.22 18.71 1.25
C LEU A 200 -5.26 18.46 2.77
N ALA A 201 -4.46 17.52 3.27
CA ALA A 201 -4.42 17.23 4.71
C ALA A 201 -3.90 18.42 5.54
N TYR A 202 -2.91 19.16 5.03
CA TYR A 202 -2.47 20.40 5.68
C TYR A 202 -3.52 21.51 5.61
N GLY A 203 -4.23 21.67 4.48
CA GLY A 203 -5.34 22.62 4.37
C GLY A 203 -6.45 22.33 5.39
N ASP A 204 -6.90 21.07 5.46
CA ASP A 204 -7.90 20.64 6.43
C ASP A 204 -7.42 20.83 7.89
N LEU A 205 -6.11 20.72 8.16
CA LEU A 205 -5.53 20.93 9.48
C LEU A 205 -5.41 22.42 9.82
N ALA A 206 -5.23 23.29 8.82
CA ALA A 206 -5.19 24.74 9.01
C ALA A 206 -6.52 25.31 9.53
N GLU A 207 -7.64 24.66 9.18
CA GLU A 207 -8.96 24.98 9.75
C GLU A 207 -9.08 24.63 11.24
N VAL A 208 -8.17 23.79 11.74
CA VAL A 208 -8.20 23.30 13.13
C VAL A 208 -7.18 24.03 13.99
N ARG A 209 -5.93 24.18 13.51
CA ARG A 209 -4.85 24.86 14.24
C ARG A 209 -3.78 25.40 13.30
N ASP A 210 -2.96 26.32 13.83
CA ASP A 210 -1.77 26.86 13.17
C ASP A 210 -2.03 27.26 11.71
N LYS A 211 -3.14 27.99 11.47
CA LYS A 211 -3.70 28.25 10.14
C LYS A 211 -2.64 28.69 9.12
N GLU A 212 -1.86 29.72 9.45
CA GLU A 212 -0.79 30.22 8.56
C GLU A 212 0.23 29.14 8.20
N THR A 213 0.83 28.50 9.20
CA THR A 213 1.90 27.50 9.00
C THR A 213 1.41 26.29 8.22
N ASN A 214 0.18 25.83 8.46
CA ASN A 214 -0.37 24.70 7.73
C ASN A 214 -0.77 25.09 6.29
N LEU A 215 -1.27 26.29 6.04
CA LEU A 215 -1.52 26.79 4.68
C LEU A 215 -0.21 26.92 3.88
N GLU A 216 0.88 27.41 4.48
CA GLU A 216 2.19 27.46 3.82
C GLU A 216 2.68 26.07 3.41
N LYS A 217 2.51 25.07 4.28
CA LYS A 217 2.84 23.67 3.96
C LYS A 217 1.95 23.10 2.86
N ALA A 218 0.65 23.43 2.87
CA ALA A 218 -0.28 23.02 1.83
C ALA A 218 0.11 23.58 0.46
N ILE A 219 0.37 24.89 0.39
CA ILE A 219 0.83 25.60 -0.81
C ILE A 219 2.11 24.96 -1.35
N LYS A 220 3.10 24.71 -0.49
CA LYS A 220 4.35 24.06 -0.89
C LYS A 220 4.10 22.68 -1.50
N ALA A 221 3.27 21.85 -0.85
CA ALA A 221 2.96 20.52 -1.34
C ALA A 221 2.22 20.56 -2.70
N TYR A 222 1.28 21.48 -2.90
CA TYR A 222 0.63 21.66 -4.20
C TYR A 222 1.62 22.11 -5.30
N GLN A 223 2.53 23.04 -4.99
CA GLN A 223 3.57 23.45 -5.92
C GLN A 223 4.49 22.28 -6.31
N GLU A 224 4.89 21.44 -5.36
CA GLU A 224 5.63 20.22 -5.63
C GLU A 224 4.87 19.26 -6.56
N ALA A 225 3.55 19.10 -6.38
CA ALA A 225 2.74 18.29 -7.27
C ALA A 225 2.67 18.86 -8.71
N LEU A 226 2.66 20.19 -8.85
CA LEU A 226 2.63 20.90 -10.14
C LEU A 226 3.96 20.81 -10.92
N ASN A 227 5.07 20.38 -10.29
CA ASN A 227 6.30 20.07 -11.02
C ASN A 227 6.15 18.86 -11.97
N THR A 228 5.21 17.95 -11.69
CA THR A 228 4.91 16.79 -12.55
C THR A 228 3.56 16.94 -13.26
N ARG A 229 2.55 17.45 -12.57
CA ARG A 229 1.22 17.68 -13.15
C ARG A 229 1.32 18.92 -14.02
N THR A 230 1.27 18.75 -15.34
CA THR A 230 1.24 19.85 -16.31
C THR A 230 0.00 19.73 -17.19
N VAL A 231 -0.31 20.80 -17.92
CA VAL A 231 -1.40 20.84 -18.90
C VAL A 231 -1.24 19.73 -19.95
N GLU A 232 -0.02 19.44 -20.37
CA GLU A 232 0.27 18.51 -21.47
C GLU A 232 0.18 17.05 -21.03
N ARG A 233 0.63 16.73 -19.81
CA ARG A 233 0.77 15.34 -19.36
C ARG A 233 -0.39 14.87 -18.49
N TYR A 234 -0.90 15.74 -17.62
CA TYR A 234 -1.95 15.41 -16.65
C TYR A 234 -2.93 16.59 -16.47
N PRO A 235 -3.63 17.02 -17.54
CA PRO A 235 -4.43 18.25 -17.53
C PRO A 235 -5.47 18.30 -16.41
N ILE A 236 -6.20 17.20 -16.19
CA ILE A 236 -7.26 17.15 -15.17
C ILE A 236 -6.66 17.26 -13.76
N ASP A 237 -5.59 16.52 -13.48
CA ASP A 237 -4.94 16.56 -12.17
C ASP A 237 -4.23 17.90 -11.94
N TYR A 238 -3.67 18.51 -12.98
CA TYR A 238 -3.14 19.87 -12.96
C TYR A 238 -4.22 20.87 -12.52
N ALA A 239 -5.38 20.87 -13.19
CA ALA A 239 -6.45 21.80 -12.88
C ALA A 239 -7.03 21.63 -11.47
N LYS A 240 -7.17 20.37 -11.00
CA LYS A 240 -7.55 20.10 -9.60
C LYS A 240 -6.52 20.65 -8.61
N THR A 241 -5.24 20.43 -8.88
CA THR A 241 -4.16 20.90 -8.00
C THR A 241 -4.11 22.44 -7.98
N GLN A 242 -4.28 23.08 -9.14
CA GLN A 242 -4.36 24.52 -9.27
C GLN A 242 -5.55 25.12 -8.52
N ASN A 243 -6.73 24.50 -8.59
CA ASN A 243 -7.87 24.93 -7.79
C ASN A 243 -7.58 24.85 -6.28
N ASN A 244 -6.98 23.75 -5.83
CA ASN A 244 -6.63 23.58 -4.41
C ASN A 244 -5.55 24.58 -3.96
N LEU A 245 -4.59 24.86 -4.83
CA LEU A 245 -3.58 25.90 -4.61
C LEU A 245 -4.24 27.28 -4.49
N GLY A 246 -5.23 27.57 -5.34
CA GLY A 246 -5.99 28.81 -5.29
C GLY A 246 -6.75 28.97 -3.98
N LEU A 247 -7.44 27.92 -3.52
CA LEU A 247 -8.15 27.91 -2.24
C LEU A 247 -7.18 28.17 -1.07
N ALA A 248 -6.04 27.49 -1.03
CA ALA A 248 -5.06 27.69 0.03
C ALA A 248 -4.46 29.11 0.05
N TYR A 249 -4.27 29.73 -1.12
CA TYR A 249 -3.89 31.15 -1.19
C TYR A 249 -5.01 32.08 -0.74
N GLY A 250 -6.26 31.81 -1.08
CA GLY A 250 -7.42 32.55 -0.60
C GLY A 250 -7.51 32.52 0.92
N ASP A 251 -7.42 31.33 1.52
CA ASP A 251 -7.41 31.16 2.99
C ASP A 251 -6.22 31.88 3.65
N LEU A 252 -5.07 31.91 2.97
CA LEU A 252 -3.88 32.62 3.48
C LEU A 252 -4.04 34.14 3.39
N ALA A 253 -4.80 34.64 2.41
CA ALA A 253 -5.11 36.06 2.26
C ALA A 253 -5.94 36.60 3.43
N GLU A 254 -6.76 35.77 4.06
CA GLU A 254 -7.47 36.11 5.29
C GLU A 254 -6.53 36.27 6.50
N VAL A 255 -5.33 35.71 6.42
CA VAL A 255 -4.34 35.70 7.51
C VAL A 255 -3.28 36.78 7.30
N ARG A 256 -2.75 36.93 6.08
CA ARG A 256 -1.71 37.93 5.76
C ARG A 256 -1.63 38.25 4.27
N ASP A 257 -0.96 39.36 3.96
CA ASP A 257 -0.60 39.78 2.60
C ASP A 257 -1.78 39.65 1.62
N LYS A 258 -2.95 40.13 2.05
CA LYS A 258 -4.25 39.84 1.43
C LYS A 258 -4.22 40.01 -0.09
N GLU A 259 -3.78 41.17 -0.57
CA GLU A 259 -3.70 41.50 -2.00
C GLU A 259 -2.80 40.49 -2.75
N THR A 260 -1.57 40.29 -2.29
CA THR A 260 -0.61 39.36 -2.93
C THR A 260 -1.11 37.91 -2.96
N ASN A 261 -1.78 37.45 -1.90
CA ASN A 261 -2.29 36.09 -1.85
C ASN A 261 -3.55 35.92 -2.71
N LEU A 262 -4.45 36.91 -2.76
CA LEU A 262 -5.60 36.89 -3.67
C LEU A 262 -5.16 36.91 -5.14
N GLU A 263 -4.14 37.68 -5.51
CA GLU A 263 -3.59 37.66 -6.87
C GLU A 263 -3.06 36.26 -7.26
N LYS A 264 -2.37 35.59 -6.33
CA LYS A 264 -1.90 34.21 -6.53
C LYS A 264 -3.06 33.22 -6.64
N ALA A 265 -4.11 33.40 -5.83
CA ALA A 265 -5.32 32.59 -5.89
C ALA A 265 -6.02 32.71 -7.26
N ILE A 266 -6.25 33.94 -7.70
CA ILE A 266 -6.82 34.28 -9.01
C ILE A 266 -6.03 33.62 -10.14
N LYS A 267 -4.69 33.75 -10.12
CA LYS A 267 -3.83 33.12 -11.12
C LYS A 267 -3.98 31.60 -11.14
N ALA A 268 -4.02 30.96 -9.97
CA ALA A 268 -4.19 29.51 -9.88
C ALA A 268 -5.56 29.06 -10.42
N TYR A 269 -6.65 29.78 -10.10
CA TYR A 269 -7.97 29.48 -10.67
C TYR A 269 -8.02 29.68 -12.19
N GLN A 270 -7.38 30.72 -12.73
CA GLN A 270 -7.25 30.92 -14.16
C GLN A 270 -6.52 29.76 -14.85
N GLU A 271 -5.45 29.23 -14.24
CA GLU A 271 -4.76 28.04 -14.75
C GLU A 271 -5.68 26.80 -14.73
N ALA A 272 -6.49 26.62 -13.69
CA ALA A 272 -7.46 25.53 -13.63
C ALA A 272 -8.55 25.64 -14.72
N LEU A 273 -9.02 26.85 -15.01
CA LEU A 273 -10.04 27.12 -16.04
C LEU A 273 -9.53 26.96 -17.49
N LYS A 274 -8.22 26.82 -17.72
CA LYS A 274 -7.71 26.39 -19.03
C LYS A 274 -8.13 24.97 -19.39
N ILE A 275 -8.44 24.14 -18.39
CA ILE A 275 -8.80 22.73 -18.56
C ILE A 275 -10.27 22.47 -18.25
N HIS A 276 -10.76 22.98 -17.12
CA HIS A 276 -12.18 22.91 -16.78
C HIS A 276 -12.88 24.00 -17.59
N THR A 277 -13.64 23.61 -18.61
CA THR A 277 -14.37 24.54 -19.47
C THR A 277 -15.87 24.32 -19.31
N GLU A 278 -16.68 25.25 -19.81
CA GLU A 278 -18.13 25.09 -19.76
C GLU A 278 -18.61 23.83 -20.51
N GLU A 279 -17.94 23.50 -21.63
CA GLU A 279 -18.22 22.31 -22.43
C GLU A 279 -17.68 21.01 -21.82
N LYS A 280 -16.61 21.07 -21.01
CA LYS A 280 -15.94 19.90 -20.43
C LYS A 280 -15.70 20.11 -18.94
N TYR A 281 -16.20 19.19 -18.13
CA TYR A 281 -16.13 19.27 -16.66
C TYR A 281 -16.97 20.42 -16.09
N GLN A 282 -18.20 20.58 -16.58
CA GLN A 282 -19.11 21.67 -16.23
C GLN A 282 -19.21 21.93 -14.72
N ILE A 283 -19.36 20.88 -13.90
CA ILE A 283 -19.44 21.02 -12.44
C ILE A 283 -18.16 21.65 -11.89
N GLN A 284 -16.99 21.16 -12.31
CA GLN A 284 -15.71 21.68 -11.87
C GLN A 284 -15.48 23.11 -12.38
N TYR A 285 -15.88 23.41 -13.62
CA TYR A 285 -15.84 24.77 -14.16
C TYR A 285 -16.62 25.76 -13.29
N GLN A 286 -17.86 25.42 -12.92
CA GLN A 286 -18.68 26.30 -12.07
C GLN A 286 -18.07 26.54 -10.70
N ILE A 287 -17.52 25.49 -10.06
CA ILE A 287 -16.83 25.62 -8.77
C ILE A 287 -15.62 26.55 -8.88
N VAL A 288 -14.74 26.31 -9.84
CA VAL A 288 -13.51 27.11 -10.00
C VAL A 288 -13.86 28.56 -10.38
N LYS A 289 -14.88 28.76 -11.23
CA LYS A 289 -15.35 30.09 -11.62
C LYS A 289 -15.90 30.87 -10.44
N SER A 290 -16.72 30.24 -9.59
CA SER A 290 -17.23 30.85 -8.36
C SER A 290 -16.08 31.30 -7.45
N ASN A 291 -15.08 30.45 -7.23
CA ASN A 291 -13.92 30.78 -6.40
C ASN A 291 -13.11 31.95 -6.99
N LEU A 292 -12.97 31.99 -8.32
CA LEU A 292 -12.32 33.09 -9.02
C LEU A 292 -13.06 34.42 -8.83
N GLU A 293 -14.39 34.41 -9.02
CA GLU A 293 -15.24 35.59 -8.86
C GLU A 293 -15.20 36.11 -7.41
N GLU A 294 -15.22 35.21 -6.43
CA GLU A 294 -15.07 35.56 -5.02
C GLU A 294 -13.72 36.22 -4.73
N ALA A 295 -12.61 35.61 -5.16
CA ALA A 295 -11.28 36.16 -4.95
C ALA A 295 -11.12 37.54 -5.63
N GLN A 296 -11.69 37.73 -6.83
CA GLN A 296 -11.69 39.02 -7.52
C GLN A 296 -12.52 40.08 -6.77
N SER A 297 -13.68 39.70 -6.22
CA SER A 297 -14.50 40.61 -5.44
C SER A 297 -13.82 41.05 -4.14
N GLN A 298 -13.03 40.18 -3.51
CA GLN A 298 -12.32 40.51 -2.28
C GLN A 298 -11.10 41.43 -2.49
N LEU A 299 -10.65 41.57 -3.74
CA LEU A 299 -9.51 42.38 -4.15
C LEU A 299 -9.90 43.82 -4.53
N GLN A 300 -11.17 44.06 -4.87
CA GLN A 300 -11.75 45.38 -5.17
C GLN A 300 -12.05 46.17 -3.89
#